data_AF-A0A4Z1FG26-F1
#
_entry.id   AF-A0A4Z1FG26-F1
#
_cell.length_a   1.000
_cell.length_b   1.000
_cell.length_c   1.000
_cell.angle_alpha   90.00
_cell.angle_beta   90.00
_cell.angle_gamma   90.00
#
_symmetry.space_group_name_H-M   'P 1'
#
loop_
_entity.id
_entity.type
_entity.pdbx_description
1 polymer ?
#
loop_
_entity_poly.entity_id
_entity_poly.type
_entity_poly.pdbx_seq_one_letter_code
_entity_poly.pdbx_strand_id
1 'polypeptide(L)'
;MADPLYELLIPYFNKPSPRPAPPSTDPTTATYLNRLSTLPISSLNTSEPQSLSQTSHSLLLSLQALSKRSHKSFIASSDHLSTLTTTLPTLAKATADLRDALPKLDDAAIHFSENYNNRIENDVLDRRRKALLLSRNVDRLADVLDLPTLLSTAISSSNTIASSTTGRENNTLNYASALDLNAHIRRLHALYPTSPLITSVSLQAEEKMQSMATNLIYSLRQPSLKLAAAMRTISWLRRVAPELDPSTSIPSSSQTREGALGSLFLVCRLASLTAMLNALSPLRDLADQESLRLISSAGKAGGNRFDAGQQTEKYLKRYIEIFREQSFAIISMFRSIFPPPTAPVIIEGLKNNTQGKENNDLLGPLPSALTTFPLQLVGMLEETLKIYLPNVRDKSGRDSLLTQVLYCAGSLGRLGGDFSLVLAGMGSKVDQEGLAEGGSDEDEDDDEEWAEVIKKHRVLAGKLESMVGSRGD
;
A
#
# COMPACT_ATOMS: atom_id res chain seq x y z
N MET A 1 -102.15 -19.35 -55.59
CA MET A 1 -102.57 -19.65 -56.97
C MET A 1 -102.27 -18.41 -57.78
N ALA A 2 -101.52 -18.53 -58.88
CA ALA A 2 -101.14 -17.38 -59.69
C ALA A 2 -102.40 -16.73 -60.27
N ASP A 3 -102.44 -15.40 -60.28
CA ASP A 3 -103.53 -14.62 -60.85
C ASP A 3 -103.66 -14.98 -62.36
N PRO A 4 -104.82 -15.40 -62.88
CA PRO A 4 -104.96 -15.82 -64.29
C PRO A 4 -104.52 -14.74 -65.29
N LEU A 5 -104.64 -13.48 -64.87
CA LEU A 5 -104.22 -12.30 -65.61
C LEU A 5 -102.69 -12.18 -65.68
N TYR A 6 -101.99 -12.56 -64.62
CA TYR A 6 -100.53 -12.63 -64.58
C TYR A 6 -100.02 -13.68 -65.57
N GLU A 7 -100.62 -14.88 -65.57
CA GLU A 7 -100.23 -15.99 -66.46
C GLU A 7 -100.38 -15.64 -67.95
N LEU A 8 -101.39 -14.83 -68.29
CA LEU A 8 -101.65 -14.33 -69.65
C LEU A 8 -100.67 -13.23 -70.10
N LEU A 9 -100.09 -12.48 -69.15
CA LEU A 9 -99.14 -11.39 -69.38
C LEU A 9 -97.67 -11.86 -69.42
N ILE A 10 -97.35 -13.03 -68.85
CA ILE A 10 -95.99 -13.63 -68.83
C ILE A 10 -95.28 -13.60 -70.20
N PRO A 11 -95.93 -13.97 -71.33
CA PRO A 11 -95.28 -14.00 -72.64
C PRO A 11 -94.86 -12.62 -73.16
N TYR A 12 -95.47 -11.55 -72.66
CA TYR A 12 -95.27 -10.19 -73.15
C TYR A 12 -94.22 -9.38 -72.37
N PHE A 13 -93.69 -9.90 -71.25
CA PHE A 13 -92.62 -9.24 -70.49
C PHE A 13 -91.23 -9.29 -71.16
N ASN A 14 -91.06 -10.10 -72.22
CA ASN A 14 -89.75 -10.43 -72.82
C ASN A 14 -89.32 -9.58 -74.04
N LYS A 15 -89.78 -8.33 -74.19
CA LYS A 15 -89.23 -7.40 -75.21
C LYS A 15 -89.19 -5.94 -74.72
N PRO A 16 -88.13 -5.19 -75.07
CA PRO A 16 -86.82 -5.20 -74.43
C PRO A 16 -86.85 -4.42 -73.09
N SER A 17 -86.87 -5.10 -71.95
CA SER A 17 -86.72 -4.43 -70.65
C SER A 17 -85.48 -4.96 -69.93
N PRO A 18 -84.63 -4.11 -69.33
CA PRO A 18 -83.40 -4.52 -68.65
C PRO A 18 -83.66 -5.12 -67.25
N ARG A 19 -84.91 -5.45 -66.90
CA ARG A 19 -85.30 -5.86 -65.55
C ARG A 19 -85.85 -7.30 -65.53
N PRO A 20 -85.49 -8.13 -64.53
CA PRO A 20 -86.07 -9.46 -64.37
C PRO A 20 -87.59 -9.38 -64.18
N ALA A 21 -88.31 -10.40 -64.65
CA ALA A 21 -89.75 -10.51 -64.42
C ALA A 21 -90.07 -10.51 -62.91
N PRO A 22 -91.07 -9.74 -62.44
CA PRO A 22 -91.40 -9.66 -61.02
C PRO A 22 -91.93 -11.01 -60.52
N PRO A 23 -91.58 -11.48 -59.32
CA PRO A 23 -92.10 -12.73 -58.78
C PRO A 23 -93.61 -12.60 -58.46
N SER A 24 -94.39 -13.64 -58.76
CA SER A 24 -95.86 -13.67 -58.56
C SER A 24 -96.32 -13.52 -57.10
N THR A 25 -95.39 -13.59 -56.15
CA THR A 25 -95.64 -13.54 -54.71
C THR A 25 -95.50 -12.13 -54.12
N ASP A 26 -95.09 -11.14 -54.92
CA ASP A 26 -94.92 -9.78 -54.45
C ASP A 26 -96.30 -9.11 -54.22
N PRO A 27 -96.63 -8.68 -52.98
CA PRO A 27 -97.92 -8.07 -52.66
C PRO A 27 -98.20 -6.80 -53.47
N THR A 28 -97.16 -6.09 -53.90
CA THR A 28 -97.30 -4.88 -54.74
C THR A 28 -97.77 -5.21 -56.15
N THR A 29 -97.30 -6.33 -56.71
CA THR A 29 -97.69 -6.83 -58.04
C THR A 29 -99.15 -7.31 -58.02
N ALA A 30 -99.54 -8.06 -56.98
CA ALA A 30 -100.93 -8.52 -56.82
C ALA A 30 -101.94 -7.36 -56.64
N THR A 31 -101.55 -6.30 -55.92
CA THR A 31 -102.41 -5.12 -55.73
C THR A 31 -102.60 -4.35 -57.05
N TYR A 32 -101.56 -4.28 -57.87
CA TYR A 32 -101.60 -3.60 -59.17
C TYR A 32 -102.42 -4.38 -60.21
N LEU A 33 -102.32 -5.71 -60.24
CA LEU A 33 -103.13 -6.56 -61.12
C LEU A 33 -104.64 -6.47 -60.80
N ASN A 34 -104.99 -6.44 -59.51
CA ASN A 34 -106.37 -6.19 -59.07
C ASN A 34 -106.88 -4.80 -59.46
N ARG A 35 -106.01 -3.80 -59.52
CA ARG A 35 -106.38 -2.47 -60.02
C ARG A 35 -106.65 -2.51 -61.52
N LEU A 36 -105.81 -3.20 -62.31
CA LEU A 36 -105.98 -3.32 -63.75
C LEU A 36 -107.31 -3.97 -64.15
N SER A 37 -107.80 -4.95 -63.39
CA SER A 37 -109.09 -5.61 -63.66
C SER A 37 -110.31 -4.70 -63.44
N THR A 38 -110.15 -3.59 -62.71
CA THR A 38 -111.24 -2.65 -62.39
C THR A 38 -111.34 -1.45 -63.35
N LEU A 39 -110.41 -1.30 -64.30
CA LEU A 39 -110.37 -0.17 -65.23
C LEU A 39 -111.03 -0.49 -66.59
N PRO A 40 -111.78 0.45 -67.20
CA PRO A 40 -112.36 0.26 -68.53
C PRO A 40 -111.28 0.27 -69.64
N ILE A 41 -111.54 -0.48 -70.72
CA ILE A 41 -110.58 -0.74 -71.83
C ILE A 41 -110.05 0.56 -72.46
N SER A 42 -110.90 1.60 -72.56
CA SER A 42 -110.52 2.92 -73.08
C SER A 42 -109.46 3.62 -72.21
N SER A 43 -109.56 3.44 -70.89
CA SER A 43 -108.63 3.99 -69.90
C SER A 43 -107.34 3.18 -69.83
N LEU A 44 -107.41 1.86 -70.05
CA LEU A 44 -106.22 0.99 -70.12
C LEU A 44 -105.32 1.30 -71.32
N ASN A 45 -105.90 1.62 -72.48
CA ASN A 45 -105.10 1.92 -73.67
C ASN A 45 -104.49 3.34 -73.64
N THR A 46 -105.22 4.32 -73.09
CA THR A 46 -104.80 5.73 -73.20
C THR A 46 -104.22 6.29 -71.89
N SER A 47 -104.92 6.11 -70.77
CA SER A 47 -104.58 6.80 -69.51
C SER A 47 -103.59 6.04 -68.62
N GLU A 48 -103.65 4.71 -68.60
CA GLU A 48 -102.76 3.88 -67.77
C GLU A 48 -101.30 3.90 -68.23
N PRO A 49 -100.94 3.74 -69.52
CA PRO A 49 -99.54 3.87 -69.94
C PRO A 49 -99.01 5.29 -69.71
N GLN A 50 -99.86 6.30 -69.87
CA GLN A 50 -99.50 7.69 -69.59
C GLN A 50 -99.25 7.91 -68.09
N SER A 51 -100.12 7.39 -67.21
CA SER A 51 -99.97 7.40 -65.75
C SER A 51 -98.74 6.61 -65.28
N LEU A 52 -98.49 5.43 -65.85
CA LEU A 52 -97.29 4.63 -65.57
C LEU A 52 -96.02 5.36 -66.00
N SER A 53 -96.01 5.97 -67.19
CA SER A 53 -94.86 6.74 -67.66
C SER A 53 -94.61 7.96 -66.77
N GLN A 54 -95.67 8.65 -66.32
CA GLN A 54 -95.59 9.80 -65.43
C GLN A 54 -95.12 9.41 -64.03
N THR A 55 -95.64 8.32 -63.46
CA THR A 55 -95.24 7.82 -62.13
C THR A 55 -93.82 7.27 -62.16
N SER A 56 -93.43 6.54 -63.21
CA SER A 56 -92.06 6.09 -63.43
C SER A 56 -91.11 7.29 -63.55
N HIS A 57 -91.44 8.28 -64.37
CA HIS A 57 -90.62 9.49 -64.51
C HIS A 57 -90.56 10.28 -63.20
N SER A 58 -91.66 10.39 -62.46
CA SER A 58 -91.72 11.04 -61.14
C SER A 58 -90.87 10.30 -60.11
N LEU A 59 -90.92 8.97 -60.07
CA LEU A 59 -90.10 8.13 -59.21
C LEU A 59 -88.63 8.17 -59.60
N LEU A 60 -88.30 8.20 -60.90
CA LEU A 60 -86.94 8.38 -61.36
C LEU A 60 -86.40 9.76 -60.97
N LEU A 61 -87.20 10.81 -61.10
CA LEU A 61 -86.84 12.15 -60.65
C LEU A 61 -86.67 12.19 -59.12
N SER A 62 -87.55 11.57 -58.35
CA SER A 62 -87.47 11.56 -56.89
C SER A 62 -86.31 10.70 -56.39
N LEU A 63 -86.01 9.57 -57.06
CA LEU A 63 -84.86 8.71 -56.77
C LEU A 63 -83.57 9.38 -57.22
N GLN A 64 -83.55 10.06 -58.36
CA GLN A 64 -82.41 10.86 -58.80
C GLN A 64 -82.18 12.06 -57.87
N ALA A 65 -83.24 12.72 -57.41
CA ALA A 65 -83.15 13.81 -56.44
C ALA A 65 -82.70 13.31 -55.07
N LEU A 66 -83.20 12.16 -54.61
CA LEU A 66 -82.76 11.50 -53.38
C LEU A 66 -81.31 11.07 -53.49
N SER A 67 -80.92 10.41 -54.57
CA SER A 67 -79.54 10.04 -54.86
C SER A 67 -78.65 11.27 -54.90
N LYS A 68 -78.98 12.33 -55.63
CA LYS A 68 -78.20 13.58 -55.64
C LYS A 68 -78.10 14.21 -54.26
N ARG A 69 -79.19 14.24 -53.49
CA ARG A 69 -79.23 14.85 -52.16
C ARG A 69 -78.46 14.04 -51.11
N SER A 70 -78.57 12.71 -51.14
CA SER A 70 -78.07 11.82 -50.09
C SER A 70 -77.04 10.78 -50.55
N HIS A 71 -76.47 10.89 -51.76
CA HIS A 71 -75.40 9.99 -52.22
C HIS A 71 -74.24 9.94 -51.24
N LYS A 72 -73.85 11.07 -50.65
CA LYS A 72 -72.81 11.11 -49.61
C LYS A 72 -73.16 10.27 -48.40
N SER A 73 -74.43 10.29 -47.97
CA SER A 73 -74.89 9.46 -46.86
C SER A 73 -74.91 7.98 -47.22
N PHE A 74 -75.35 7.62 -48.44
CA PHE A 74 -75.34 6.23 -48.88
C PHE A 74 -73.93 5.67 -49.05
N ILE A 75 -73.02 6.45 -49.63
CA ILE A 75 -71.60 6.09 -49.74
C ILE A 75 -71.00 5.96 -48.35
N ALA A 76 -71.20 6.94 -47.46
CA ALA A 76 -70.72 6.85 -46.08
C ALA A 76 -71.29 5.63 -45.35
N SER A 77 -72.58 5.31 -45.49
CA SER A 77 -73.18 4.12 -44.87
C SER A 77 -72.60 2.81 -45.44
N SER A 78 -72.34 2.74 -46.75
CA SER A 78 -71.71 1.58 -47.38
C SER A 78 -70.24 1.44 -46.96
N ASP A 79 -69.50 2.55 -46.88
CA ASP A 79 -68.13 2.61 -46.41
C ASP A 79 -68.05 2.22 -44.93
N HIS A 80 -68.96 2.70 -44.09
CA HIS A 80 -69.06 2.28 -42.70
C HIS A 80 -69.43 0.80 -42.55
N LEU A 81 -70.33 0.27 -43.39
CA LEU A 81 -70.68 -1.15 -43.35
C LEU A 81 -69.48 -2.02 -43.76
N SER A 82 -68.80 -1.68 -44.86
CA SER A 82 -67.60 -2.40 -45.28
C SER A 82 -66.49 -2.30 -44.24
N THR A 83 -66.25 -1.11 -43.69
CA THR A 83 -65.29 -0.91 -42.60
C THR A 83 -65.66 -1.78 -41.40
N LEU A 84 -66.93 -1.78 -40.97
CA LEU A 84 -67.40 -2.59 -39.84
C LEU A 84 -67.20 -4.09 -40.09
N THR A 85 -67.46 -4.56 -41.31
CA THR A 85 -67.23 -5.98 -41.66
C THR A 85 -65.77 -6.40 -41.56
N THR A 86 -64.82 -5.47 -41.68
CA THR A 86 -63.38 -5.74 -41.54
C THR A 86 -62.87 -5.49 -40.12
N THR A 87 -63.37 -4.46 -39.44
CA THR A 87 -62.90 -4.09 -38.10
C THR A 87 -63.42 -5.04 -37.03
N LEU A 88 -64.63 -5.59 -37.19
CA LEU A 88 -65.22 -6.50 -36.21
C LEU A 88 -64.41 -7.82 -36.07
N PRO A 89 -63.98 -8.49 -37.16
CA PRO A 89 -63.05 -9.62 -37.07
C PRO A 89 -61.69 -9.25 -36.48
N THR A 90 -61.13 -8.09 -36.84
CA THR A 90 -59.84 -7.65 -36.26
C THR A 90 -59.95 -7.37 -34.77
N LEU A 91 -61.07 -6.79 -34.33
CA LEU A 91 -61.34 -6.57 -32.92
C LEU A 91 -61.54 -7.91 -32.21
N ALA A 92 -62.29 -8.83 -32.79
CA ALA A 92 -62.48 -10.18 -32.23
C ALA A 92 -61.16 -10.94 -32.10
N LYS A 93 -60.24 -10.79 -33.07
CA LYS A 93 -58.90 -11.37 -32.98
C LYS A 93 -58.07 -10.69 -31.89
N ALA A 94 -58.04 -9.36 -31.85
CA ALA A 94 -57.30 -8.61 -30.83
C ALA A 94 -57.81 -8.88 -29.41
N THR A 95 -59.12 -9.08 -29.23
CA THR A 95 -59.69 -9.45 -27.93
C THR A 95 -59.41 -10.90 -27.57
N ALA A 96 -59.35 -11.82 -28.54
CA ALA A 96 -58.88 -13.19 -28.31
C ALA A 96 -57.40 -13.21 -27.91
N ASP A 97 -56.55 -12.49 -28.64
CA ASP A 97 -55.12 -12.37 -28.34
C ASP A 97 -54.89 -11.75 -26.95
N LEU A 98 -55.66 -10.71 -26.58
CA LEU A 98 -55.61 -10.11 -25.25
C LEU A 98 -56.07 -11.08 -24.16
N ARG A 99 -57.14 -11.83 -24.40
CA ARG A 99 -57.65 -12.86 -23.49
C ARG A 99 -56.61 -13.96 -23.25
N ASP A 100 -55.84 -14.32 -24.26
CA ASP A 100 -54.79 -15.35 -24.15
C ASP A 100 -53.47 -14.82 -23.55
N ALA A 101 -53.18 -13.52 -23.73
CA ALA A 101 -51.98 -12.87 -23.18
C ALA A 101 -52.13 -12.49 -21.70
N LEU A 102 -53.34 -12.12 -21.26
CA LEU A 102 -53.61 -11.69 -19.88
C LEU A 102 -53.20 -12.74 -18.81
N PRO A 103 -53.57 -14.03 -18.93
CA PRO A 103 -53.15 -15.02 -17.93
C PRO A 103 -51.63 -15.23 -17.92
N LYS A 104 -50.95 -15.17 -19.06
CA LYS A 104 -49.47 -15.28 -19.10
C LYS A 104 -48.79 -14.12 -18.38
N LEU A 105 -49.35 -12.91 -18.51
CA LEU A 105 -48.87 -11.73 -17.80
C LEU A 105 -49.14 -11.84 -16.30
N ASP A 106 -50.31 -12.34 -15.91
CA ASP A 106 -50.68 -12.57 -14.51
C ASP A 106 -49.78 -13.63 -13.87
N ASP A 107 -49.58 -14.77 -14.53
CA ASP A 107 -48.64 -15.81 -14.10
C ASP A 107 -47.21 -15.27 -13.95
N ALA A 108 -46.75 -14.45 -14.91
CA ALA A 108 -45.44 -13.81 -14.83
C ALA A 108 -45.35 -12.78 -13.70
N ALA A 109 -46.42 -12.03 -13.44
CA ALA A 109 -46.49 -11.07 -12.33
C ALA A 109 -46.52 -11.77 -10.98
N ILE A 110 -47.26 -12.87 -10.85
CA ILE A 110 -47.28 -13.72 -9.65
C ILE A 110 -45.89 -14.29 -9.43
N HIS A 111 -45.27 -14.92 -10.44
CA HIS A 111 -43.92 -15.46 -10.36
C HIS A 111 -42.87 -14.38 -10.03
N PHE A 112 -42.99 -13.18 -10.59
CA PHE A 112 -42.14 -12.05 -10.21
C PHE A 112 -42.35 -11.64 -8.75
N SER A 113 -43.61 -11.57 -8.31
CA SER A 113 -43.96 -11.18 -6.95
C SER A 113 -43.50 -12.20 -5.90
N GLU A 114 -43.54 -13.50 -6.22
CA GLU A 114 -43.07 -14.58 -5.36
C GLU A 114 -41.53 -14.58 -5.30
N ASN A 115 -40.87 -14.54 -6.46
CA ASN A 115 -39.41 -14.60 -6.55
C ASN A 115 -38.69 -13.36 -6.00
N TYR A 116 -39.32 -12.18 -6.10
CA TYR A 116 -38.75 -10.92 -5.64
C TYR A 116 -39.53 -10.30 -4.48
N ASN A 117 -40.25 -11.13 -3.70
CA ASN A 117 -40.93 -10.63 -2.52
C ASN A 117 -39.91 -10.08 -1.52
N ASN A 118 -40.14 -8.86 -1.03
CA ASN A 118 -39.26 -8.19 -0.07
C ASN A 118 -39.46 -8.72 1.38
N ARG A 119 -40.44 -9.60 1.61
CA ARG A 119 -40.76 -10.20 2.92
C ARG A 119 -39.95 -11.47 3.22
N ILE A 120 -39.52 -12.18 2.19
CA ILE A 120 -38.67 -13.35 2.29
C ILE A 120 -37.26 -12.87 1.96
N GLU A 121 -36.26 -13.18 2.79
CA GLU A 121 -34.85 -12.89 2.51
C GLU A 121 -34.42 -13.66 1.26
N ASN A 122 -34.70 -13.08 0.10
CA ASN A 122 -34.37 -13.63 -1.19
C ASN A 122 -32.89 -13.37 -1.45
N ASP A 123 -32.12 -14.46 -1.49
CA ASP A 123 -30.67 -14.45 -1.72
C ASP A 123 -30.30 -13.70 -3.03
N VAL A 124 -31.19 -13.68 -4.02
CA VAL A 124 -31.02 -12.88 -5.26
C VAL A 124 -31.10 -11.38 -5.01
N LEU A 125 -32.08 -10.93 -4.21
CA LEU A 125 -32.22 -9.52 -3.84
C LEU A 125 -31.08 -9.07 -2.92
N ASP A 126 -30.64 -9.93 -2.01
CA ASP A 126 -29.49 -9.61 -1.15
C ASP A 126 -28.18 -9.59 -1.92
N ARG A 127 -27.96 -10.51 -2.86
CA ARG A 127 -26.84 -10.42 -3.81
C ARG A 127 -26.89 -9.11 -4.60
N ARG A 128 -28.05 -8.72 -5.13
CA ARG A 128 -28.21 -7.46 -5.86
C ARG A 128 -27.95 -6.25 -4.97
N ARG A 129 -28.45 -6.25 -3.73
CA ARG A 129 -28.20 -5.20 -2.74
C ARG A 129 -26.72 -5.10 -2.41
N LYS A 130 -26.05 -6.23 -2.15
CA LYS A 130 -24.60 -6.29 -1.91
C LYS A 130 -23.80 -5.81 -3.13
N ALA A 131 -24.19 -6.20 -4.34
CA ALA A 131 -23.53 -5.76 -5.58
C ALA A 131 -23.70 -4.25 -5.83
N LEU A 132 -24.88 -3.69 -5.57
CA LEU A 132 -25.12 -2.24 -5.64
C LEU A 132 -24.32 -1.48 -4.58
N LEU A 133 -24.25 -2.01 -3.36
CA LEU A 133 -23.42 -1.45 -2.30
C LEU A 133 -21.93 -1.49 -2.68
N LEU A 134 -21.45 -2.59 -3.26
CA LEU A 134 -20.08 -2.72 -3.74
C LEU A 134 -19.80 -1.71 -4.86
N SER A 135 -20.66 -1.66 -5.88
CA SER A 135 -20.52 -0.74 -7.02
C SER A 135 -20.46 0.72 -6.58
N ARG A 136 -21.24 1.13 -5.57
CA ARG A 136 -21.19 2.50 -5.04
C ARG A 136 -19.91 2.82 -4.28
N ASN A 137 -19.30 1.83 -3.65
CA ASN A 137 -18.12 2.02 -2.79
C ASN A 137 -16.83 1.50 -3.43
N VAL A 138 -16.85 1.10 -4.71
CA VAL A 138 -15.72 0.46 -5.37
C VAL A 138 -14.50 1.36 -5.42
N ASP A 139 -14.69 2.65 -5.70
CA ASP A 139 -13.60 3.63 -5.77
C ASP A 139 -12.90 3.78 -4.41
N ARG A 140 -13.68 3.86 -3.32
CA ARG A 140 -13.14 3.96 -1.96
C ARG A 140 -12.40 2.68 -1.53
N LEU A 141 -12.87 1.52 -1.98
CA LEU A 141 -12.20 0.25 -1.71
C LEU A 141 -10.92 0.11 -2.53
N ALA A 142 -10.91 0.61 -3.76
CA ALA A 142 -9.72 0.70 -4.59
C ALA A 142 -8.66 1.59 -3.93
N ASP A 143 -9.05 2.77 -3.44
CA ASP A 143 -8.14 3.67 -2.71
C ASP A 143 -7.51 2.97 -1.48
N VAL A 144 -8.29 2.16 -0.75
CA VAL A 144 -7.79 1.39 0.41
C VAL A 144 -6.84 0.27 -0.02
N LEU A 145 -7.13 -0.39 -1.16
CA LEU A 145 -6.27 -1.42 -1.74
C LEU A 145 -4.96 -0.84 -2.31
N ASP A 146 -4.96 0.44 -2.69
CA ASP A 146 -3.77 1.14 -3.19
C ASP A 146 -2.85 1.66 -2.06
N LEU A 147 -3.28 1.69 -0.81
CA LEU A 147 -2.44 2.20 0.30
C LEU A 147 -1.09 1.46 0.44
N PRO A 148 -1.01 0.11 0.36
CA PRO A 148 0.28 -0.59 0.42
C PRO A 148 1.19 -0.29 -0.77
N THR A 149 0.64 -0.07 -1.97
CA THR A 149 1.43 0.25 -3.18
C THR A 149 1.98 1.67 -3.10
N LEU A 150 1.18 2.62 -2.61
CA LEU A 150 1.62 3.99 -2.30
C LEU A 150 2.73 4.00 -1.25
N LEU A 151 2.58 3.20 -0.20
CA LEU A 151 3.59 3.06 0.85
C LEU A 151 4.91 2.48 0.29
N SER A 152 4.84 1.44 -0.54
CA SER A 152 6.02 0.90 -1.25
C SER A 152 6.70 1.94 -2.13
N THR A 153 5.92 2.78 -2.81
CA THR A 153 6.42 3.85 -3.69
C THR A 153 7.13 4.94 -2.88
N ALA A 154 6.54 5.37 -1.76
CA ALA A 154 7.15 6.37 -0.86
C ALA A 154 8.46 5.86 -0.22
N ILE A 155 8.54 4.57 0.10
CA ILE A 155 9.78 3.97 0.62
C ILE A 155 10.84 3.89 -0.48
N SER A 156 10.47 3.47 -1.69
CA SER A 156 11.40 3.30 -2.81
C SER A 156 11.96 4.63 -3.32
N SER A 157 11.13 5.66 -3.42
CA SER A 157 11.55 7.01 -3.84
C SER A 157 12.60 7.60 -2.90
N SER A 158 12.53 7.26 -1.61
CA SER A 158 13.49 7.73 -0.60
C SER A 158 14.91 7.17 -0.78
N ASN A 159 15.07 5.99 -1.38
CA ASN A 159 16.39 5.38 -1.57
C ASN A 159 17.15 5.95 -2.80
N THR A 160 16.42 6.46 -3.80
CA THR A 160 17.00 6.82 -5.12
C THR A 160 17.58 8.24 -5.19
N ILE A 161 17.18 9.13 -4.26
CA ILE A 161 17.46 10.57 -4.34
C ILE A 161 18.69 11.00 -3.50
N ALA A 162 19.48 10.05 -2.99
CA ALA A 162 20.66 10.31 -2.17
C ALA A 162 21.82 11.05 -2.89
N SER A 163 21.75 11.25 -4.21
CA SER A 163 22.83 11.86 -5.02
C SER A 163 22.70 13.37 -5.27
N SER A 164 21.64 14.05 -4.79
CA SER A 164 21.47 15.51 -5.00
C SER A 164 21.32 16.26 -3.68
N THR A 165 21.96 17.43 -3.58
CA THR A 165 21.93 18.31 -2.40
C THR A 165 20.53 18.87 -2.10
N THR A 166 19.68 19.01 -3.12
CA THR A 166 18.25 19.38 -3.01
C THR A 166 17.34 18.19 -2.69
N GLY A 167 17.83 16.96 -2.82
CA GLY A 167 17.08 15.72 -2.57
C GLY A 167 16.94 15.33 -1.08
N ARG A 168 17.72 15.97 -0.19
CA ARG A 168 17.75 15.62 1.25
C ARG A 168 16.47 15.96 1.99
N GLU A 169 15.81 17.08 1.64
CA GLU A 169 14.53 17.46 2.25
C GLU A 169 13.39 16.56 1.73
N ASN A 170 13.41 16.26 0.42
CA ASN A 170 12.44 15.36 -0.20
C ASN A 170 12.48 13.94 0.39
N ASN A 171 13.65 13.40 0.73
CA ASN A 171 13.75 12.12 1.44
C ASN A 171 13.10 12.15 2.83
N THR A 172 13.21 13.26 3.56
CA THR A 172 12.56 13.37 4.88
C THR A 172 11.04 13.45 4.77
N LEU A 173 10.55 14.10 3.71
CA LEU A 173 9.12 14.22 3.41
C LEU A 173 8.53 12.86 3.01
N ASN A 174 9.23 12.09 2.17
CA ASN A 174 8.79 10.77 1.70
C ASN A 174 8.73 9.72 2.82
N TYR A 175 9.69 9.70 3.75
CA TYR A 175 9.60 8.83 4.94
C TYR A 175 8.52 9.30 5.92
N ALA A 176 8.33 10.62 6.07
CA ALA A 176 7.25 11.14 6.91
C ALA A 176 5.86 10.78 6.35
N SER A 177 5.65 10.88 5.03
CA SER A 177 4.39 10.47 4.39
C SER A 177 4.18 8.96 4.48
N ALA A 178 5.22 8.14 4.32
CA ALA A 178 5.12 6.69 4.50
C ALA A 178 4.68 6.31 5.93
N LEU A 179 5.20 7.01 6.95
CA LEU A 179 4.80 6.82 8.34
C LEU A 179 3.35 7.24 8.60
N ASP A 180 2.90 8.33 8.00
CA ASP A 180 1.51 8.79 8.12
C ASP A 180 0.53 7.82 7.45
N LEU A 181 0.87 7.31 6.25
CA LEU A 181 0.11 6.24 5.58
C LEU A 181 0.02 4.98 6.45
N ASN A 182 1.13 4.56 7.07
CA ASN A 182 1.11 3.42 7.97
C ASN A 182 0.25 3.66 9.22
N ALA A 183 0.29 4.87 9.79
CA ALA A 183 -0.58 5.24 10.92
C ALA A 183 -2.06 5.23 10.51
N HIS A 184 -2.38 5.69 9.31
CA HIS A 184 -3.73 5.61 8.74
C HIS A 184 -4.19 4.15 8.56
N ILE A 185 -3.35 3.27 8.01
CA ILE A 185 -3.66 1.84 7.84
C ILE A 185 -3.89 1.16 9.21
N ARG A 186 -3.03 1.44 10.21
CA ARG A 186 -3.22 0.91 11.57
C ARG A 186 -4.50 1.42 12.22
N ARG A 187 -4.83 2.70 12.03
CA ARG A 187 -6.11 3.28 12.50
C ARG A 187 -7.30 2.63 11.81
N LEU A 188 -7.21 2.38 10.51
CA LEU A 188 -8.26 1.71 9.73
C LEU A 188 -8.48 0.27 10.22
N HIS A 189 -7.39 -0.45 10.53
CA HIS A 189 -7.46 -1.79 11.13
C HIS A 189 -8.12 -1.76 12.52
N ALA A 190 -7.79 -0.77 13.35
CA ALA A 190 -8.42 -0.60 14.66
C ALA A 190 -9.93 -0.27 14.58
N LEU A 191 -10.35 0.45 13.54
CA LEU A 191 -11.76 0.79 13.31
C LEU A 191 -12.57 -0.40 12.74
N TYR A 192 -11.93 -1.28 11.98
CA TYR A 192 -12.60 -2.39 11.29
C TYR A 192 -11.86 -3.74 11.45
N PRO A 193 -11.73 -4.26 12.68
CA PRO A 193 -10.96 -5.48 12.94
C PRO A 193 -11.59 -6.76 12.36
N THR A 194 -12.89 -6.75 12.04
CA THR A 194 -13.61 -7.90 11.50
C THR A 194 -13.48 -8.07 9.99
N SER A 195 -12.90 -7.08 9.28
CA SER A 195 -12.78 -7.12 7.82
C SER A 195 -11.50 -7.84 7.38
N PRO A 196 -11.58 -8.97 6.65
CA PRO A 196 -10.40 -9.69 6.19
C PRO A 196 -9.58 -8.89 5.18
N LEU A 197 -10.22 -7.99 4.41
CA LEU A 197 -9.54 -7.12 3.45
C LEU A 197 -8.61 -6.13 4.16
N ILE A 198 -9.08 -5.52 5.25
CA ILE A 198 -8.28 -4.54 6.00
C ILE A 198 -7.14 -5.25 6.75
N THR A 199 -7.37 -6.47 7.25
CA THR A 199 -6.30 -7.31 7.81
C THR A 199 -5.25 -7.70 6.76
N SER A 200 -5.66 -7.97 5.52
CA SER A 200 -4.71 -8.22 4.42
C SER A 200 -3.90 -6.96 4.09
N VAL A 201 -4.55 -5.81 3.99
CA VAL A 201 -3.90 -4.51 3.74
C VAL A 201 -2.92 -4.15 4.86
N SER A 202 -3.28 -4.39 6.14
CA SER A 202 -2.38 -4.14 7.26
C SER A 202 -1.16 -5.08 7.25
N LEU A 203 -1.34 -6.36 6.93
CA LEU A 203 -0.23 -7.32 6.81
C LEU A 203 0.73 -6.91 5.69
N GLN A 204 0.20 -6.56 4.50
CA GLN A 204 1.02 -6.06 3.40
C GLN A 204 1.77 -4.78 3.79
N ALA A 205 1.11 -3.86 4.48
CA ALA A 205 1.77 -2.67 5.00
C ALA A 205 2.90 -3.02 5.97
N GLU A 206 2.70 -3.95 6.89
CA GLU A 206 3.74 -4.40 7.83
C GLU A 206 4.95 -5.02 7.11
N GLU A 207 4.75 -5.83 6.08
CA GLU A 207 5.83 -6.36 5.24
C GLU A 207 6.65 -5.22 4.58
N LYS A 208 5.98 -4.21 4.02
CA LYS A 208 6.67 -3.06 3.42
C LYS A 208 7.35 -2.18 4.47
N MET A 209 6.78 -2.06 5.67
CA MET A 209 7.40 -1.36 6.79
C MET A 209 8.64 -2.09 7.31
N GLN A 210 8.67 -3.42 7.29
CA GLN A 210 9.90 -4.20 7.55
C GLN A 210 10.96 -3.88 6.49
N SER A 211 10.60 -3.81 5.21
CA SER A 211 11.52 -3.36 4.15
C SER A 211 12.05 -1.94 4.41
N MET A 212 11.20 -1.00 4.84
CA MET A 212 11.64 0.33 5.27
C MET A 212 12.64 0.27 6.44
N ALA A 213 12.39 -0.58 7.45
CA ALA A 213 13.32 -0.77 8.57
C ALA A 213 14.68 -1.28 8.08
N THR A 214 14.72 -2.25 7.16
CA THR A 214 15.98 -2.74 6.57
C THR A 214 16.75 -1.65 5.83
N ASN A 215 16.05 -0.78 5.09
CA ASN A 215 16.66 0.36 4.40
C ASN A 215 17.23 1.39 5.37
N LEU A 216 16.53 1.67 6.47
CA LEU A 216 17.02 2.57 7.53
C LEU A 216 18.25 1.99 8.23
N ILE A 217 18.27 0.69 8.50
CA ILE A 217 19.42 -0.02 9.06
C ILE A 217 20.63 0.05 8.09
N TYR A 218 20.40 -0.14 6.80
CA TYR A 218 21.44 0.04 5.79
C TYR A 218 21.99 1.47 5.77
N SER A 219 21.11 2.49 5.87
CA SER A 219 21.53 3.89 5.97
C SER A 219 22.38 4.17 7.22
N LEU A 220 22.09 3.53 8.35
CA LEU A 220 22.88 3.64 9.59
C LEU A 220 24.29 3.04 9.46
N ARG A 221 24.48 2.04 8.59
CA ARG A 221 25.77 1.40 8.31
C ARG A 221 26.68 2.25 7.41
N GLN A 222 26.15 3.25 6.72
CA GLN A 222 26.95 4.09 5.82
C GLN A 222 28.03 4.88 6.56
N PRO A 223 29.28 4.91 6.04
CA PRO A 223 30.43 5.51 6.73
C PRO A 223 30.34 7.04 6.86
N SER A 224 29.64 7.72 5.96
CA SER A 224 29.54 9.19 5.93
C SER A 224 28.33 9.77 6.69
N LEU A 225 27.86 9.11 7.75
CA LEU A 225 26.62 9.51 8.42
C LEU A 225 26.83 10.65 9.43
N LYS A 226 26.16 11.78 9.18
CA LYS A 226 26.14 12.95 10.07
C LYS A 226 25.18 12.76 11.25
N LEU A 227 25.46 13.39 12.39
CA LEU A 227 24.64 13.32 13.62
C LEU A 227 23.15 13.61 13.36
N ALA A 228 22.84 14.71 12.66
CA ALA A 228 21.45 15.07 12.37
C ALA A 228 20.70 14.03 11.52
N ALA A 229 21.41 13.33 10.61
CA ALA A 229 20.83 12.25 9.84
C ALA A 229 20.60 11.01 10.71
N ALA A 230 21.58 10.65 11.55
CA ALA A 230 21.48 9.54 12.50
C ALA A 230 20.31 9.71 13.49
N MET A 231 20.12 10.92 14.01
CA MET A 231 19.00 11.23 14.92
C MET A 231 17.64 11.03 14.23
N ARG A 232 17.50 11.48 12.98
CA ARG A 232 16.25 11.31 12.21
C ARG A 232 15.99 9.85 11.88
N THR A 233 17.00 9.11 11.42
CA THR A 233 16.84 7.69 11.09
C THR A 233 16.43 6.86 12.31
N ILE A 234 16.97 7.17 13.49
CA ILE A 234 16.60 6.50 14.74
C ILE A 234 15.20 6.91 15.19
N SER A 235 14.83 8.18 15.01
CA SER A 235 13.46 8.66 15.27
C SER A 235 12.43 7.96 14.38
N TRP A 236 12.73 7.76 13.09
CA TRP A 236 11.87 6.97 12.21
C TRP A 236 11.85 5.50 12.60
N LEU A 237 13.00 4.90 12.92
CA LEU A 237 13.09 3.49 13.33
C LEU A 237 12.24 3.20 14.58
N ARG A 238 12.22 4.12 15.56
CA ARG A 238 11.31 4.06 16.73
C ARG A 238 9.83 3.98 16.35
N ARG A 239 9.43 4.65 15.26
CA ARG A 239 8.03 4.69 14.79
C ARG A 239 7.68 3.51 13.89
N VAL A 240 8.64 3.03 13.10
CA VAL A 240 8.46 1.90 12.18
C VAL A 240 8.38 0.57 12.93
N ALA A 241 9.24 0.40 13.93
CA ALA A 241 9.43 -0.85 14.65
C ALA A 241 9.43 -0.60 16.16
N PRO A 242 8.24 -0.34 16.75
CA PRO A 242 8.09 -0.20 18.20
C PRO A 242 8.49 -1.48 18.96
N GLU A 243 8.42 -2.66 18.30
CA GLU A 243 8.87 -3.95 18.83
C GLU A 243 10.37 -3.99 19.16
N LEU A 244 11.19 -3.16 18.50
CA LEU A 244 12.63 -3.02 18.78
C LEU A 244 12.90 -2.13 20.00
N ASP A 245 11.87 -1.54 20.61
CA ASP A 245 11.96 -0.75 21.82
C ASP A 245 10.95 -1.27 22.86
N PRO A 246 11.29 -2.36 23.59
CA PRO A 246 10.38 -2.98 24.57
C PRO A 246 10.02 -2.05 25.74
N SER A 247 10.64 -0.87 25.85
CA SER A 247 10.31 0.14 26.85
C SER A 247 8.95 0.81 26.62
N THR A 248 8.33 0.64 25.44
CA THR A 248 7.03 1.26 25.12
C THR A 248 5.84 0.53 25.76
N SER A 249 5.95 -0.76 26.10
CA SER A 249 4.83 -1.56 26.61
C SER A 249 4.69 -1.56 28.14
N ILE A 250 5.69 -1.06 28.87
CA ILE A 250 5.69 -1.06 30.34
C ILE A 250 6.00 0.37 30.86
N PRO A 251 5.02 1.08 31.45
CA PRO A 251 5.21 2.43 31.97
C PRO A 251 5.90 2.42 33.35
N SER A 252 6.97 1.63 33.49
CA SER A 252 7.75 1.55 34.72
C SER A 252 8.95 2.49 34.63
N SER A 253 8.92 3.48 35.52
CA SER A 253 9.98 4.43 35.85
C SER A 253 11.41 3.87 35.71
N SER A 254 12.27 4.65 35.03
CA SER A 254 13.74 4.54 35.06
C SER A 254 14.42 3.50 34.14
N GLN A 255 13.77 3.04 33.08
CA GLN A 255 14.45 2.21 32.09
C GLN A 255 15.25 3.06 31.09
N THR A 256 16.50 2.68 30.88
CA THR A 256 17.48 3.27 29.96
C THR A 256 16.83 3.53 28.61
N ARG A 257 16.75 4.81 28.19
CA ARG A 257 16.28 5.25 26.85
C ARG A 257 17.08 4.67 25.67
N GLU A 258 18.10 3.88 25.97
CA GLU A 258 18.95 3.18 25.04
C GLU A 258 18.21 2.01 24.37
N GLY A 259 17.41 1.22 25.10
CA GLY A 259 16.64 0.09 24.55
C GLY A 259 17.44 -0.86 23.63
N ALA A 260 16.77 -1.67 22.82
CA ALA A 260 17.42 -2.49 21.78
C ALA A 260 17.84 -1.66 20.54
N LEU A 261 17.35 -0.42 20.41
CA LEU A 261 17.77 0.50 19.35
C LEU A 261 19.19 1.04 19.56
N GLY A 262 19.60 1.24 20.81
CA GLY A 262 20.95 1.66 21.18
C GLY A 262 21.98 0.59 20.83
N SER A 263 21.70 -0.67 21.19
CA SER A 263 22.56 -1.79 20.79
C SER A 263 22.59 -1.99 19.28
N LEU A 264 21.45 -1.89 18.59
CA LEU A 264 21.38 -1.93 17.12
C LEU A 264 22.22 -0.82 16.47
N PHE A 265 22.16 0.41 16.99
CA PHE A 265 23.00 1.51 16.51
C PHE A 265 24.49 1.15 16.64
N LEU A 266 24.92 0.70 17.83
CA LEU A 266 26.31 0.34 18.08
C LEU A 266 26.78 -0.80 17.18
N VAL A 267 25.96 -1.84 16.95
CA VAL A 267 26.27 -2.94 16.03
C VAL A 267 26.38 -2.45 14.59
N CYS A 268 25.46 -1.60 14.13
CA CYS A 268 25.53 -1.02 12.78
C CYS A 268 26.79 -0.16 12.60
N ARG A 269 27.18 0.57 13.64
CA ARG A 269 28.39 1.38 13.64
C ARG A 269 29.66 0.55 13.72
N LEU A 270 29.68 -0.51 14.51
CA LEU A 270 30.77 -1.48 14.53
C LEU A 270 30.94 -2.12 13.15
N ALA A 271 29.85 -2.50 12.49
CA ALA A 271 29.89 -3.06 11.14
C ALA A 271 30.38 -2.06 10.07
N SER A 272 30.28 -0.75 10.33
CA SER A 272 30.84 0.31 9.50
C SER A 272 32.34 0.47 9.77
N LEU A 273 32.74 0.47 11.06
CA LEU A 273 34.12 0.49 11.50
C LEU A 273 34.89 -0.70 10.89
N THR A 274 34.40 -1.92 11.05
CA THR A 274 35.05 -3.12 10.50
C THR A 274 35.14 -3.08 8.98
N ALA A 275 34.14 -2.56 8.27
CA ALA A 275 34.22 -2.36 6.84
C ALA A 275 35.33 -1.36 6.43
N MET A 276 35.50 -0.27 7.20
CA MET A 276 36.60 0.69 6.99
C MET A 276 37.98 0.09 7.32
N LEU A 277 38.07 -0.71 8.38
CA LEU A 277 39.31 -1.42 8.73
C LEU A 277 39.66 -2.50 7.69
N ASN A 278 38.65 -3.19 7.15
CA ASN A 278 38.83 -4.17 6.06
C ASN A 278 39.24 -3.51 4.74
N ALA A 279 38.88 -2.24 4.51
CA ALA A 279 39.40 -1.48 3.37
C ALA A 279 40.93 -1.24 3.46
N LEU A 280 41.51 -1.45 4.65
CA LEU A 280 42.95 -1.45 4.89
C LEU A 280 43.62 -2.80 4.61
N SER A 281 42.87 -3.80 4.14
CA SER A 281 43.36 -5.11 3.69
C SER A 281 44.62 -5.06 2.80
N PRO A 282 44.77 -4.20 1.78
CA PRO A 282 45.99 -4.21 0.97
C PRO A 282 47.25 -3.81 1.77
N LEU A 283 47.11 -2.96 2.80
CA LEU A 283 48.22 -2.63 3.69
C LEU A 283 48.46 -3.75 4.71
N ARG A 284 47.39 -4.43 5.14
CA ARG A 284 47.46 -5.60 6.01
C ARG A 284 48.19 -6.75 5.33
N ASP A 285 47.86 -7.06 4.08
CA ASP A 285 48.51 -8.12 3.30
C ASP A 285 50.01 -7.83 3.12
N LEU A 286 50.38 -6.56 2.99
CA LEU A 286 51.78 -6.13 2.93
C LEU A 286 52.50 -6.34 4.28
N ALA A 287 51.84 -6.00 5.39
CA ALA A 287 52.34 -6.26 6.73
C ALA A 287 52.42 -7.77 7.05
N ASP A 288 51.48 -8.57 6.56
CA ASP A 288 51.46 -10.04 6.72
C ASP A 288 52.61 -10.68 5.92
N GLN A 289 52.87 -10.21 4.69
CA GLN A 289 54.02 -10.64 3.90
C GLN A 289 55.35 -10.27 4.57
N GLU A 290 55.44 -9.10 5.20
CA GLU A 290 56.59 -8.67 5.98
C GLU A 290 56.77 -9.56 7.22
N SER A 291 55.69 -9.86 7.94
CA SER A 291 55.68 -10.75 9.11
C SER A 291 56.16 -12.17 8.75
N LEU A 292 55.68 -12.73 7.63
CA LEU A 292 56.13 -14.03 7.13
C LEU A 292 57.60 -14.03 6.68
N ARG A 293 58.08 -12.92 6.10
CA ARG A 293 59.50 -12.75 5.77
C ARG A 293 60.35 -12.73 7.03
N LEU A 294 59.91 -12.05 8.09
CA LEU A 294 60.62 -12.03 9.36
C LEU A 294 60.70 -13.43 9.99
N ILE A 295 59.59 -14.16 10.05
CA ILE A 295 59.54 -15.54 10.57
C ILE A 295 60.44 -16.48 9.76
N SER A 296 60.40 -16.41 8.43
CA SER A 296 61.25 -17.25 7.55
C SER A 296 62.73 -16.86 7.56
N SER A 297 63.04 -15.58 7.83
CA SER A 297 64.41 -15.06 7.92
C SER A 297 65.05 -15.18 9.30
N ALA A 298 64.27 -15.50 10.35
CA ALA A 298 64.75 -15.69 11.72
C ALA A 298 65.84 -16.77 11.86
N GLY A 299 66.02 -17.64 10.85
CA GLY A 299 67.12 -18.61 10.78
C GLY A 299 68.30 -18.25 9.85
N LYS A 300 68.29 -17.11 9.15
CA LYS A 300 69.36 -16.71 8.20
C LYS A 300 69.88 -15.31 8.49
N ALA A 301 70.96 -15.26 9.28
CA ALA A 301 71.71 -14.04 9.58
C ALA A 301 72.34 -13.45 8.29
N GLY A 302 71.70 -12.45 7.67
CA GLY A 302 72.31 -11.73 6.54
C GLY A 302 71.42 -10.83 5.69
N GLY A 303 70.08 -10.85 5.87
CA GLY A 303 69.19 -9.92 5.16
C GLY A 303 69.20 -8.51 5.76
N ASN A 304 69.04 -7.46 4.95
CA ASN A 304 68.99 -6.05 5.34
C ASN A 304 68.03 -5.81 6.54
N ARG A 305 68.59 -5.80 7.76
CA ARG A 305 67.87 -5.64 9.04
C ARG A 305 67.19 -4.27 9.20
N PHE A 306 67.59 -3.28 8.40
CA PHE A 306 67.17 -1.87 8.51
C PHE A 306 65.82 -1.54 7.86
N ASP A 307 65.29 -2.41 6.99
CA ASP A 307 64.01 -2.17 6.29
C ASP A 307 62.85 -3.01 6.85
N ALA A 308 63.10 -3.70 7.97
CA ALA A 308 62.16 -4.58 8.64
C ALA A 308 61.19 -3.81 9.55
N GLY A 309 59.90 -3.90 9.25
CA GLY A 309 58.79 -3.37 10.04
C GLY A 309 58.18 -2.08 9.48
N GLN A 310 58.67 -1.53 8.37
CA GLN A 310 58.18 -0.27 7.83
C GLN A 310 56.78 -0.38 7.20
N GLN A 311 56.43 -1.53 6.61
CA GLN A 311 55.08 -1.73 6.07
C GLN A 311 54.09 -2.00 7.20
N THR A 312 54.51 -2.76 8.22
CA THR A 312 53.75 -2.97 9.46
C THR A 312 53.50 -1.66 10.21
N GLU A 313 54.50 -0.77 10.32
CA GLU A 313 54.35 0.55 10.95
C GLU A 313 53.33 1.43 10.19
N LYS A 314 53.42 1.47 8.86
CA LYS A 314 52.46 2.24 8.02
C LYS A 314 51.04 1.72 8.16
N TYR A 315 50.86 0.40 8.18
CA TYR A 315 49.56 -0.23 8.44
C TYR A 315 49.03 0.15 9.82
N LEU A 316 49.84 -0.02 10.87
CA LEU A 316 49.42 0.19 12.24
C LEU A 316 49.11 1.67 12.53
N LYS A 317 49.91 2.59 12.00
CA LYS A 317 49.66 4.04 12.08
C LYS A 317 48.31 4.42 11.47
N ARG A 318 48.01 3.89 10.27
CA ARG A 318 46.73 4.17 9.60
C ARG A 318 45.56 3.47 10.27
N TYR A 319 45.77 2.27 10.81
CA TYR A 319 44.79 1.54 11.61
C TYR A 319 44.40 2.33 12.87
N ILE A 320 45.38 2.78 13.66
CA ILE A 320 45.16 3.54 14.90
C ILE A 320 44.47 4.88 14.60
N GLU A 321 44.84 5.56 13.51
CA GLU A 321 44.21 6.82 13.10
C GLU A 321 42.71 6.64 12.81
N ILE A 322 42.36 5.68 11.94
CA ILE A 322 40.96 5.37 11.58
C ILE A 322 40.20 4.87 12.80
N PHE A 323 40.78 3.96 13.57
CA PHE A 323 40.17 3.40 14.77
C PHE A 323 39.85 4.49 15.79
N ARG A 324 40.80 5.39 16.07
CA ARG A 324 40.62 6.50 17.00
C ARG A 324 39.52 7.46 16.55
N GLU A 325 39.57 7.90 15.30
CA GLU A 325 38.58 8.85 14.76
C GLU A 325 37.16 8.26 14.80
N GLN A 326 37.02 7.02 14.32
CA GLN A 326 35.72 6.37 14.22
C GLN A 326 35.17 5.94 15.58
N SER A 327 35.99 5.40 16.49
CA SER A 327 35.55 5.05 17.85
C SER A 327 35.06 6.28 18.64
N PHE A 328 35.78 7.40 18.56
CA PHE A 328 35.38 8.67 19.17
C PHE A 328 34.06 9.17 18.57
N ALA A 329 33.94 9.17 17.24
CA ALA A 329 32.73 9.61 16.55
C ALA A 329 31.51 8.76 16.92
N ILE A 330 31.66 7.43 17.00
CA ILE A 330 30.56 6.50 17.34
C ILE A 330 30.05 6.76 18.76
N ILE A 331 30.95 6.83 19.76
CA ILE A 331 30.55 7.02 21.15
C ILE A 331 30.02 8.43 21.38
N SER A 332 30.61 9.45 20.76
CA SER A 332 30.10 10.83 20.82
C SER A 332 28.71 10.95 20.20
N MET A 333 28.48 10.32 19.04
CA MET A 333 27.15 10.28 18.40
C MET A 333 26.15 9.52 19.27
N PHE A 334 26.56 8.38 19.82
CA PHE A 334 25.69 7.58 20.71
C PHE A 334 25.23 8.39 21.91
N ARG A 335 26.15 9.04 22.65
CA ARG A 335 25.80 9.88 23.81
C ARG A 335 24.91 11.07 23.44
N SER A 336 25.04 11.60 22.23
CA SER A 336 24.18 12.70 21.75
C SER A 336 22.77 12.23 21.36
N ILE A 337 22.63 11.00 20.88
CA ILE A 337 21.35 10.43 20.43
C ILE A 337 20.59 9.81 21.62
N PHE A 338 21.34 9.16 22.50
CA PHE A 338 20.88 8.49 23.71
C PHE A 338 21.54 9.17 24.91
N PRO A 339 21.01 10.32 25.36
CA PRO A 339 21.53 10.95 26.57
C PRO A 339 21.35 9.99 27.74
N PRO A 340 22.37 9.85 28.62
CA PRO A 340 22.25 9.02 29.81
C PRO A 340 21.04 9.51 30.62
N PRO A 341 20.34 8.62 31.33
CA PRO A 341 19.29 9.05 32.25
C PRO A 341 19.92 10.07 33.20
N THR A 342 19.46 11.32 33.12
CA THR A 342 19.79 12.33 34.11
C THR A 342 19.45 11.70 35.45
N ALA A 343 20.45 11.52 36.32
CA ALA A 343 20.20 11.19 37.70
C ALA A 343 19.06 12.09 38.18
N PRO A 344 18.02 11.56 38.85
CA PRO A 344 16.97 12.41 39.38
C PRO A 344 17.67 13.48 40.22
N VAL A 345 17.48 14.74 39.87
CA VAL A 345 17.85 15.84 40.76
C VAL A 345 17.08 15.56 42.03
N ILE A 346 17.78 15.10 43.07
CA ILE A 346 17.22 14.98 44.41
C ILE A 346 17.02 16.43 44.84
N ILE A 347 15.86 16.98 44.53
CA ILE A 347 15.36 18.15 45.26
C ILE A 347 14.98 17.59 46.63
N GLU A 348 15.90 17.76 47.56
CA GLU A 348 15.75 17.47 48.98
C GLU A 348 14.49 18.21 49.51
N GLY A 349 13.34 17.54 49.55
CA GLY A 349 12.13 18.19 50.08
C GLY A 349 10.76 17.57 49.85
N LEU A 350 10.54 16.66 48.89
CA LEU A 350 9.20 16.09 48.67
C LEU A 350 9.19 14.56 48.76
N LYS A 351 8.98 14.06 49.97
CA LYS A 351 8.64 12.66 50.25
C LYS A 351 7.23 12.36 49.73
N ASN A 352 7.11 11.87 48.49
CA ASN A 352 5.88 11.22 48.04
C ASN A 352 5.94 9.73 48.33
N ASN A 353 5.05 9.33 49.22
CA ASN A 353 4.84 7.99 49.73
C ASN A 353 4.16 7.14 48.64
N THR A 354 4.91 6.29 47.94
CA THR A 354 4.35 5.21 47.13
C THR A 354 5.00 3.91 47.55
N GLN A 355 4.25 3.08 48.27
CA GLN A 355 4.65 1.71 48.56
C GLN A 355 4.82 0.95 47.23
N GLY A 356 6.06 0.69 46.86
CA GLY A 356 6.41 -0.18 45.75
C GLY A 356 6.18 -1.64 46.14
N LYS A 357 5.33 -2.34 45.38
CA LYS A 357 5.34 -3.80 45.34
C LYS A 357 6.72 -4.24 44.84
N GLU A 358 7.45 -4.96 45.67
CA GLU A 358 8.65 -5.69 45.30
C GLU A 358 8.29 -6.74 44.23
N ASN A 359 8.50 -6.39 42.96
CA ASN A 359 8.62 -7.40 41.91
C ASN A 359 10.05 -7.96 42.00
N ASN A 360 10.16 -9.20 42.46
CA ASN A 360 11.37 -10.02 42.40
C ASN A 360 11.76 -10.27 40.94
N ASP A 361 12.46 -9.33 40.31
CA ASP A 361 13.19 -9.58 39.06
C ASP A 361 14.65 -9.84 39.44
N LEU A 362 15.03 -11.13 39.51
CA LEU A 362 16.35 -11.61 39.95
C LEU A 362 17.47 -11.38 38.92
N LEU A 363 17.17 -10.68 37.82
CA LEU A 363 18.12 -10.20 36.84
C LEU A 363 17.98 -8.68 36.80
N GLY A 364 18.97 -7.98 37.33
CA GLY A 364 19.04 -6.52 37.21
C GLY A 364 18.93 -6.07 35.75
N PRO A 365 18.57 -4.80 35.50
CA PRO A 365 18.46 -4.27 34.14
C PRO A 365 19.75 -4.58 33.36
N LEU A 366 19.61 -5.06 32.11
CA LEU A 366 20.77 -5.39 31.27
C LEU A 366 21.75 -4.21 31.29
N PRO A 367 23.06 -4.45 31.50
CA PRO A 367 24.04 -3.38 31.47
C PRO A 367 23.92 -2.61 30.16
N SER A 368 23.97 -1.28 30.28
CA SER A 368 23.90 -0.36 29.14
C SER A 368 24.81 -0.84 28.00
N ALA A 369 24.29 -0.89 26.77
CA ALA A 369 25.07 -1.35 25.62
C ALA A 369 26.34 -0.50 25.40
N LEU A 370 26.39 0.69 25.98
CA LEU A 370 27.56 1.56 25.97
C LEU A 370 28.68 1.10 26.91
N THR A 371 28.43 0.31 27.95
CA THR A 371 29.48 -0.11 28.88
C THR A 371 30.33 -1.24 28.31
N THR A 372 29.73 -2.13 27.51
CA THR A 372 30.41 -3.24 26.84
C THR A 372 31.07 -2.85 25.52
N PHE A 373 30.58 -1.81 24.86
CA PHE A 373 31.08 -1.41 23.54
C PHE A 373 32.54 -0.92 23.54
N PRO A 374 32.99 -0.01 24.43
CA PRO A 374 34.39 0.35 24.56
C PRO A 374 35.29 -0.84 24.87
N LEU A 375 34.84 -1.78 25.71
CA LEU A 375 35.61 -3.00 26.02
C LEU A 375 35.84 -3.86 24.77
N GLN A 376 34.82 -4.02 23.93
CA GLN A 376 34.96 -4.73 22.65
C GLN A 376 35.92 -4.02 21.69
N LEU A 377 35.86 -2.68 21.63
CA LEU A 377 36.79 -1.88 20.82
C LEU A 377 38.23 -2.05 21.29
N VAL A 378 38.46 -2.02 22.61
CA VAL A 378 39.78 -2.22 23.22
C VAL A 378 40.32 -3.60 22.91
N GLY A 379 39.49 -4.65 23.02
CA GLY A 379 39.89 -6.01 22.66
C GLY A 379 40.34 -6.12 21.19
N MET A 380 39.63 -5.49 20.25
CA MET A 380 40.02 -5.46 18.83
C MET A 380 41.36 -4.74 18.60
N LEU A 381 41.61 -3.64 19.32
CA LEU A 381 42.87 -2.91 19.25
C LEU A 381 44.02 -3.72 19.86
N GLU A 382 43.78 -4.36 21.00
CA GLU A 382 44.74 -5.21 21.71
C GLU A 382 45.18 -6.41 20.85
N GLU A 383 44.23 -7.13 20.25
CA GLU A 383 44.51 -8.25 19.35
C GLU A 383 45.37 -7.80 18.15
N THR A 384 45.03 -6.66 17.55
CA THR A 384 45.80 -6.12 16.42
C THR A 384 47.20 -5.69 16.85
N LEU A 385 47.36 -5.06 18.01
CA LEU A 385 48.67 -4.65 18.53
C LEU A 385 49.54 -5.86 18.86
N LYS A 386 48.99 -6.91 19.49
CA LYS A 386 49.73 -8.15 19.79
C LYS A 386 50.30 -8.82 18.55
N ILE A 387 49.56 -8.81 17.44
CA ILE A 387 49.99 -9.46 16.20
C ILE A 387 51.08 -8.66 15.47
N TYR A 388 50.94 -7.33 15.42
CA TYR A 388 51.75 -6.50 14.52
C TYR A 388 52.83 -5.66 15.21
N LEU A 389 52.70 -5.33 16.50
CA LEU A 389 53.67 -4.51 17.24
C LEU A 389 55.06 -5.17 17.36
N PRO A 390 55.19 -6.49 17.61
CA PRO A 390 56.51 -7.14 17.71
C PRO A 390 57.34 -7.10 16.42
N ASN A 391 56.69 -6.89 15.27
CA ASN A 391 57.36 -6.81 13.97
C ASN A 391 58.06 -5.45 13.74
N VAL A 392 57.74 -4.43 14.53
CA VAL A 392 58.32 -3.09 14.43
C VAL A 392 59.55 -3.00 15.33
N ARG A 393 60.74 -3.16 14.72
CA ARG A 393 62.03 -3.16 15.44
C ARG A 393 62.66 -1.77 15.61
N ASP A 394 62.13 -0.75 14.93
CA ASP A 394 62.63 0.61 15.09
C ASP A 394 62.06 1.26 16.36
N LYS A 395 62.95 1.63 17.29
CA LYS A 395 62.61 2.29 18.56
C LYS A 395 61.85 3.59 18.33
N SER A 396 62.19 4.35 17.29
CA SER A 396 61.51 5.62 16.99
C SER A 396 60.08 5.43 16.47
N GLY A 397 59.88 4.43 15.61
CA GLY A 397 58.56 4.01 15.13
C GLY A 397 57.68 3.44 16.24
N ARG A 398 58.24 2.59 17.12
CA ARG A 398 57.57 2.04 18.31
C ARG A 398 57.11 3.16 19.25
N ASP A 399 58.00 4.05 19.67
CA ASP A 399 57.67 5.20 20.54
C ASP A 399 56.54 6.06 19.94
N SER A 400 56.56 6.30 18.63
CA SER A 400 55.51 7.03 17.91
C SER A 400 54.17 6.30 17.92
N LEU A 401 54.15 4.99 17.67
CA LEU A 401 52.93 4.17 17.69
C LEU A 401 52.34 4.08 19.10
N LEU A 402 53.19 3.84 20.12
CA LEU A 402 52.79 3.81 21.52
C LEU A 402 52.17 5.13 21.96
N THR A 403 52.78 6.25 21.55
CA THR A 403 52.24 7.59 21.79
C THR A 403 50.87 7.77 21.12
N GLN A 404 50.68 7.28 19.88
CA GLN A 404 49.38 7.34 19.18
C GLN A 404 48.30 6.49 19.85
N VAL A 405 48.66 5.28 20.32
CA VAL A 405 47.75 4.41 21.10
C VAL A 405 47.34 5.12 22.39
N LEU A 406 48.26 5.82 23.05
CA LEU A 406 47.97 6.53 24.29
C LEU A 406 47.12 7.80 24.06
N TYR A 407 47.30 8.48 22.92
CA TYR A 407 46.35 9.52 22.46
C TYR A 407 44.98 8.95 22.13
N CYS A 408 44.90 7.71 21.63
CA CYS A 408 43.64 7.01 21.43
C CYS A 408 42.96 6.71 22.78
N ALA A 409 43.71 6.13 23.73
CA ALA A 409 43.24 5.86 25.09
C ALA A 409 42.75 7.13 25.80
N GLY A 410 43.50 8.22 25.74
CA GLY A 410 43.09 9.51 26.30
C GLY A 410 41.83 10.09 25.63
N SER A 411 41.68 9.94 24.31
CA SER A 411 40.48 10.40 23.60
C SER A 411 39.23 9.59 23.95
N LEU A 412 39.37 8.28 24.17
CA LEU A 412 38.28 7.39 24.57
C LEU A 412 37.99 7.50 26.09
N GLY A 413 39.00 7.79 26.90
CA GLY A 413 38.89 8.03 28.34
C GLY A 413 38.00 9.23 28.68
N ARG A 414 38.05 10.30 27.87
CA ARG A 414 37.10 11.43 27.96
C ARG A 414 35.63 11.00 27.79
N LEU A 415 35.42 9.88 27.12
CA LEU A 415 34.11 9.27 26.87
C LEU A 415 33.85 8.05 27.78
N GLY A 416 34.58 7.91 28.89
CA GLY A 416 34.35 6.90 29.93
C GLY A 416 34.87 5.50 29.60
N GLY A 417 35.72 5.36 28.58
CA GLY A 417 36.38 4.09 28.21
C GLY A 417 37.90 4.22 28.24
N ASP A 418 38.48 4.54 29.40
CA ASP A 418 39.93 4.58 29.55
C ASP A 418 40.48 3.15 29.63
N PHE A 419 41.41 2.84 28.73
CA PHE A 419 42.09 1.55 28.65
C PHE A 419 43.61 1.67 28.77
N SER A 420 44.10 2.83 29.21
CA SER A 420 45.53 3.05 29.48
C SER A 420 46.10 2.01 30.46
N LEU A 421 45.28 1.57 31.43
CA LEU A 421 45.64 0.50 32.38
C LEU A 421 45.65 -0.90 31.74
N VAL A 422 44.76 -1.16 30.78
CA VAL A 422 44.71 -2.44 30.05
C VAL A 422 45.94 -2.58 29.15
N LEU A 423 46.38 -1.48 28.53
CA LEU A 423 47.64 -1.43 27.78
C LEU A 423 48.86 -1.67 28.68
N ALA A 424 48.88 -1.11 29.89
CA ALA A 424 49.96 -1.37 30.85
C ALA A 424 50.00 -2.85 31.29
N GLY A 425 48.85 -3.50 31.41
CA GLY A 425 48.76 -4.93 31.67
C GLY A 425 49.09 -5.83 30.47
N MET A 426 49.15 -5.29 29.24
CA MET A 426 49.54 -6.03 28.05
C MET A 426 51.05 -6.24 27.96
N GLY A 427 51.86 -5.26 28.42
CA GLY A 427 53.30 -5.47 28.62
C GLY A 427 53.54 -6.64 29.57
N SER A 428 52.95 -6.53 30.78
CA SER A 428 53.09 -7.53 31.85
C SER A 428 52.50 -8.93 31.57
N LYS A 429 51.63 -9.10 30.56
CA LYS A 429 50.97 -10.40 30.27
C LYS A 429 51.64 -11.23 29.18
N VAL A 430 52.59 -10.67 28.44
CA VAL A 430 53.41 -11.46 27.49
C VAL A 430 54.12 -12.62 28.22
N ASP A 431 54.32 -12.48 29.54
CA ASP A 431 55.02 -13.46 30.39
C ASP A 431 54.25 -14.73 30.77
N GLN A 432 52.91 -14.76 30.74
CA GLN A 432 52.17 -15.82 31.48
C GLN A 432 51.71 -17.04 30.66
N GLU A 433 51.88 -17.05 29.33
CA GLU A 433 51.57 -18.24 28.49
C GLU A 433 52.82 -18.96 27.94
N GLY A 434 54.03 -18.46 28.24
CA GLY A 434 55.31 -19.03 27.82
C GLY A 434 56.11 -19.67 28.95
N LEU A 435 55.53 -20.61 29.72
CA LEU A 435 56.31 -21.43 30.65
C LEU A 435 57.16 -22.47 29.91
N ALA A 436 58.31 -22.04 29.39
CA ALA A 436 59.49 -22.89 29.18
C ALA A 436 60.76 -22.01 29.10
N GLU A 437 61.52 -22.07 30.20
CA GLU A 437 62.91 -21.66 30.41
C GLU A 437 63.67 -20.99 29.24
N GLY A 438 64.03 -19.71 29.46
CA GLY A 438 65.05 -19.01 28.68
C GLY A 438 64.83 -17.50 28.65
N GLY A 439 64.96 -16.82 29.79
CA GLY A 439 64.91 -15.35 29.83
C GLY A 439 66.07 -14.75 29.04
N SER A 440 65.74 -14.01 27.98
CA SER A 440 66.67 -13.15 27.24
C SER A 440 66.54 -11.72 27.75
N ASP A 441 67.66 -11.00 27.86
CA ASP A 441 67.71 -9.58 28.26
C ASP A 441 66.87 -8.63 27.36
N GLU A 442 66.30 -9.11 26.25
CA GLU A 442 65.40 -8.34 25.37
C GLU A 442 63.97 -8.18 25.96
N ASP A 443 63.59 -8.98 26.95
CA ASP A 443 62.23 -9.06 27.48
C ASP A 443 61.96 -8.04 28.62
N GLU A 444 62.98 -7.66 29.39
CA GLU A 444 62.89 -6.57 30.40
C GLU A 444 62.83 -5.18 29.73
N ASP A 445 63.47 -5.02 28.56
CA ASP A 445 63.54 -3.77 27.80
C ASP A 445 62.15 -3.33 27.28
N ASP A 446 61.27 -4.28 26.94
CA ASP A 446 59.94 -3.99 26.39
C ASP A 446 58.96 -3.44 27.44
N ASP A 447 58.98 -4.00 28.66
CA ASP A 447 58.18 -3.52 29.79
C ASP A 447 58.68 -2.16 30.32
N GLU A 448 60.00 -1.95 30.31
CA GLU A 448 60.59 -0.65 30.62
C GLU A 448 60.21 0.40 29.57
N GLU A 449 60.16 0.06 28.28
CA GLU A 449 59.75 0.99 27.21
C GLU A 449 58.29 1.42 27.35
N TRP A 450 57.36 0.49 27.63
CA TRP A 450 55.96 0.82 27.89
C TRP A 450 55.80 1.71 29.13
N ALA A 451 56.47 1.37 30.23
CA ALA A 451 56.44 2.15 31.46
C ALA A 451 57.02 3.56 31.26
N GLU A 452 58.11 3.68 30.48
CA GLU A 452 58.72 4.96 30.12
C GLU A 452 57.81 5.82 29.26
N VAL A 453 57.17 5.26 28.22
CA VAL A 453 56.28 6.01 27.33
C VAL A 453 55.01 6.45 28.07
N ILE A 454 54.44 5.59 28.92
CA ILE A 454 53.30 5.94 29.78
C ILE A 454 53.68 7.05 30.75
N LYS A 455 54.87 7.00 31.36
CA LYS A 455 55.39 8.04 32.27
C LYS A 455 55.63 9.36 31.53
N LYS A 456 56.28 9.33 30.35
CA LYS A 456 56.51 10.49 29.47
C LYS A 456 55.18 11.14 29.07
N HIS A 457 54.21 10.34 28.63
CA HIS A 457 52.89 10.85 28.25
C HIS A 457 52.08 11.36 29.43
N ARG A 458 52.11 10.72 30.61
CA ARG A 458 51.42 11.22 31.82
C ARG A 458 51.95 12.60 32.22
N VAL A 459 53.26 12.82 32.10
CA VAL A 459 53.90 14.12 32.33
C VAL A 459 53.49 15.14 31.27
N LEU A 460 53.44 14.75 29.98
CA LEU A 460 53.01 15.63 28.89
C LEU A 460 51.52 16.01 29.00
N ALA A 461 50.65 15.05 29.34
CA ALA A 461 49.23 15.27 29.58
C ALA A 461 49.00 16.21 30.77
N GLY A 462 49.69 15.98 31.91
CA GLY A 462 49.63 16.88 33.07
C GLY A 462 50.15 18.29 32.77
N LYS A 463 51.15 18.42 31.88
CA LYS A 463 51.65 19.74 31.41
C LYS A 463 50.67 20.44 30.46
N LEU A 464 49.94 19.69 29.64
CA LEU A 464 48.88 20.24 28.79
C LEU A 464 47.66 20.66 29.59
N GLU A 465 47.27 19.89 30.60
CA GLU A 465 46.16 20.23 31.51
C GLU A 465 46.47 21.46 32.35
N SER A 466 47.71 21.62 32.85
CA SER A 466 48.12 22.83 33.55
C SER A 466 48.21 24.06 32.64
N MET A 467 48.62 23.90 31.36
CA MET A 467 48.60 24.99 30.38
C MET A 467 47.18 25.38 29.93
N VAL A 468 46.23 24.45 29.87
CA VAL A 468 44.83 24.72 29.54
C VAL A 468 44.10 25.35 30.74
N GLY A 469 44.39 24.89 31.96
CA GLY A 469 43.87 25.49 33.20
C GLY A 469 44.39 26.91 33.46
N SER A 470 45.64 27.22 33.08
CA SER A 470 46.24 28.56 33.22
C SER A 470 45.72 29.58 32.19
N ARG A 471 44.85 29.18 31.26
CA ARG A 471 44.36 30.03 30.15
C ARG A 471 42.86 30.32 30.25
N GLY A 472 42.24 29.93 31.36
CA GLY A 472 40.82 30.06 31.67
C GLY A 472 40.50 30.82 32.95
N ASP A 473 41.43 31.66 33.44
CA ASP A 473 41.17 32.71 34.43
C ASP A 473 41.22 34.09 33.76
#